data_AF-A0A7X2N4E7-F1
#
_entry.id   AF-A0A7X2N4E7-F1
#
_cell.length_a   1.000
_cell.length_b   1.000
_cell.length_c   1.000
_cell.angle_alpha   90.00
_cell.angle_beta   90.00
_cell.angle_gamma   90.00
#
_symmetry.space_group_name_H-M   'P 1'
#
loop_
_entity.id
_entity.type
_entity.pdbx_description
1 polymer ?
#
loop_
_entity_poly.entity_id
_entity_poly.type
_entity_poly.pdbx_seq_one_letter_code
_entity_poly.pdbx_strand_id
1 'polypeptide(L)'
;MIHLCKSCLRTMKNWSKKVIQIVLNQTIEIRHYETQADLKGLNGSKSIRGNVLVIDTNNTIYNIEVQRNLSQAIPERLRYYESRIDVSYLKEGMEYKEIPDVYILYKRSLWSQ
;
A
#
# COMPACT_ATOMS: atom_id res chain seq x y z
N MET A 1 -11.61 6.96 -10.42
CA MET A 1 -10.68 7.85 -9.69
C MET A 1 -11.41 8.35 -8.46
N ILE A 2 -11.02 7.97 -7.24
CA ILE A 2 -11.70 8.46 -6.03
C ILE A 2 -11.03 9.79 -5.68
N HIS A 3 -11.64 10.92 -6.03
CA HIS A 3 -11.22 12.24 -5.55
C HIS A 3 -11.67 12.35 -4.08
N LEU A 4 -10.74 12.23 -3.13
CA LEU A 4 -11.02 12.38 -1.70
C LEU A 4 -10.75 13.82 -1.28
N CYS A 5 -11.73 14.49 -0.66
CA CYS A 5 -11.51 15.79 -0.03
C CYS A 5 -10.67 15.65 1.26
N LYS A 6 -10.14 16.77 1.80
CA LYS A 6 -9.25 16.75 2.98
C LYS A 6 -9.85 16.05 4.21
N SER A 7 -11.15 16.17 4.45
CA SER A 7 -11.81 15.47 5.57
C SER A 7 -11.87 13.95 5.31
N CYS A 8 -12.21 13.53 4.09
CA CYS A 8 -12.18 12.12 3.69
C CYS A 8 -10.77 11.51 3.79
N LEU A 9 -9.73 12.26 3.42
CA LEU A 9 -8.33 11.83 3.56
C LEU A 9 -7.94 11.58 5.03
N ARG A 10 -8.31 12.50 5.94
CA ARG A 10 -8.06 12.33 7.38
C ARG A 10 -8.78 11.10 7.94
N THR A 11 -10.05 10.92 7.57
CA THR A 11 -10.82 9.74 7.97
C THR A 11 -10.19 8.45 7.44
N MET A 12 -9.71 8.44 6.20
CA MET A 12 -9.03 7.30 5.61
C MET A 12 -7.73 6.98 6.35
N LYS A 13 -6.90 7.98 6.68
CA LYS A 13 -5.67 7.79 7.45
C LYS A 13 -5.92 7.13 8.81
N ASN A 14 -6.91 7.61 9.54
CA ASN A 14 -7.28 7.03 10.85
C ASN A 14 -7.82 5.61 10.72
N TRP A 15 -8.62 5.34 9.68
CA TRP A 15 -9.13 4.01 9.40
C TRP A 15 -7.99 3.04 9.05
N SER A 16 -7.08 3.44 8.17
CA SER A 16 -5.90 2.67 7.78
C SER A 16 -5.04 2.32 9.00
N LYS A 17 -4.75 3.31 9.87
CA LYS A 17 -4.02 3.08 11.12
C LYS A 17 -4.69 1.98 11.97
N LYS A 18 -5.98 2.14 12.25
CA LYS A 18 -6.75 1.19 13.07
C LYS A 18 -6.78 -0.22 12.49
N VAL A 19 -6.99 -0.34 11.18
CA VAL A 19 -7.05 -1.66 10.53
C VAL A 19 -5.69 -2.36 10.61
N ILE A 20 -4.59 -1.67 10.33
CA ILE A 20 -3.25 -2.25 10.47
C ILE A 20 -3.04 -2.75 11.90
N GLN A 21 -3.37 -1.92 12.90
CA GLN A 21 -3.19 -2.28 14.30
C GLN A 21 -4.00 -3.51 14.73
N ILE A 22 -5.24 -3.63 14.23
CA ILE A 22 -6.11 -4.77 14.52
C ILE A 22 -5.61 -6.04 13.84
N VAL A 23 -5.30 -5.97 12.54
CA VAL A 23 -4.93 -7.15 11.74
C VAL A 23 -3.59 -7.73 12.20
N LEU A 24 -2.63 -6.87 12.53
CA LEU A 24 -1.30 -7.29 12.96
C LEU A 24 -1.16 -7.42 14.48
N ASN A 25 -2.20 -7.04 15.24
CA ASN A 25 -2.18 -7.00 16.70
C ASN A 25 -0.97 -6.23 17.26
N GLN A 26 -0.69 -5.06 16.68
CA GLN A 26 0.47 -4.22 16.99
C GLN A 26 0.09 -2.74 16.99
N THR A 27 0.78 -1.93 17.77
CA THR A 27 0.65 -0.47 17.69
C THR A 27 1.67 0.08 16.70
N ILE A 28 1.22 0.91 15.76
CA ILE A 28 2.07 1.57 14.78
C ILE A 28 1.95 3.08 14.90
N GLU A 29 3.01 3.81 14.56
CA GLU A 29 2.96 5.26 14.37
C GLU A 29 3.26 5.62 12.92
N ILE A 30 2.37 6.39 12.29
CA ILE A 30 2.45 6.68 10.86
C ILE A 30 3.45 7.81 10.62
N ARG A 31 4.57 7.49 9.96
CA ARG A 31 5.57 8.45 9.49
C ARG A 31 5.19 9.07 8.15
N HIS A 32 4.68 8.26 7.23
CA HIS A 32 4.26 8.70 5.90
C HIS A 32 2.90 8.12 5.50
N TYR A 33 2.07 8.91 4.83
CA TYR A 33 0.76 8.51 4.36
C TYR A 33 0.45 9.16 3.01
N GLU A 34 0.25 8.34 1.99
CA GLU A 34 -0.06 8.79 0.64
C GLU A 34 -1.28 8.03 0.11
N THR A 35 -2.13 8.73 -0.64
CA THR A 35 -3.26 8.12 -1.37
C THR A 35 -3.00 8.24 -2.86
N GLN A 36 -3.37 7.22 -3.64
CA GLN A 36 -3.04 7.15 -5.08
C GLN A 36 -1.53 7.21 -5.32
N ALA A 37 -0.76 6.46 -4.53
CA ALA A 37 0.69 6.41 -4.65
C ALA A 37 1.07 5.81 -6.02
N ASP A 38 1.64 6.64 -6.88
CA ASP A 38 2.10 6.24 -8.22
C ASP A 38 3.57 5.80 -8.14
N LEU A 39 3.79 4.48 -8.08
CA LEU A 39 5.13 3.92 -8.24
C LEU A 39 5.39 3.75 -9.74
N LYS A 40 6.02 4.79 -10.31
CA LYS A 40 6.36 4.86 -11.75
C LYS A 40 7.17 3.64 -12.16
N GLY A 41 6.85 3.06 -13.31
CA GLY A 41 7.61 1.99 -13.94
C GLY A 41 9.06 2.37 -14.21
N LEU A 42 9.97 1.39 -14.16
CA LEU A 42 11.26 1.48 -14.85
C LEU A 42 11.01 1.43 -16.36
N ASN A 43 11.92 1.97 -17.18
CA ASN A 43 11.76 2.07 -18.64
C ASN A 43 11.17 0.78 -19.26
N GLY A 44 9.99 0.90 -19.87
CA GLY A 44 9.28 -0.21 -20.53
C GLY A 44 8.38 -1.10 -19.66
N SER A 45 8.42 -0.97 -18.33
CA SER A 45 7.58 -1.75 -17.40
C SER A 45 6.26 -1.05 -17.03
N LYS A 46 5.26 -1.83 -16.59
CA LYS A 46 3.97 -1.28 -16.16
C LYS A 46 4.12 -0.53 -14.83
N SER A 47 3.68 0.72 -14.77
CA SER A 47 3.53 1.43 -13.50
C SER A 47 2.45 0.77 -12.63
N ILE A 48 2.60 0.89 -11.31
CA ILE A 48 1.53 0.53 -10.36
C ILE A 48 1.01 1.79 -9.69
N ARG A 49 -0.29 1.81 -9.42
CA ARG A 49 -0.94 2.82 -8.60
C ARG A 49 -1.55 2.10 -7.41
N GLY A 50 -0.98 2.34 -6.23
CA GLY A 50 -1.52 1.87 -4.96
C GLY A 50 -2.65 2.77 -4.51
N ASN A 51 -3.68 2.24 -3.86
CA ASN A 51 -4.76 3.07 -3.35
C ASN A 51 -4.29 3.92 -2.15
N VAL A 52 -3.59 3.30 -1.20
CA VAL A 52 -3.04 3.96 -0.02
C VAL A 52 -1.70 3.32 0.35
N LEU A 53 -0.67 4.14 0.50
CA LEU A 53 0.64 3.74 1.00
C LEU A 53 0.84 4.33 2.40
N VAL A 54 1.17 3.47 3.36
CA VAL A 54 1.51 3.86 4.73
C VAL A 54 2.92 3.39 5.03
N ILE A 55 3.74 4.25 5.63
CA ILE A 55 5.04 3.87 6.18
C ILE A 55 5.05 4.27 7.64
N ASP A 56 5.38 3.32 8.52
CA ASP A 56 5.50 3.61 9.95
C ASP A 56 6.90 4.12 10.34
N THR A 57 7.09 4.37 11.63
CA THR A 57 8.36 4.84 12.19
C THR A 57 9.47 3.77 12.17
N ASN A 58 9.14 2.50 11.97
CA ASN A 58 10.08 1.39 11.84
C ASN A 58 10.44 1.08 10.37
N ASN A 59 9.96 1.91 9.44
CA ASN A 59 10.08 1.73 7.98
C ASN A 59 9.31 0.53 7.41
N THR A 60 8.38 -0.06 8.15
CA THR A 60 7.47 -1.06 7.60
C THR A 60 6.50 -0.39 6.62
N ILE A 61 6.28 -1.03 5.48
CA ILE A 61 5.44 -0.53 4.40
C ILE A 61 4.11 -1.29 4.39
N TYR A 62 3.01 -0.54 4.36
CA TYR A 62 1.66 -1.09 4.22
C TYR A 62 1.03 -0.51 2.95
N ASN A 63 0.82 -1.34 1.94
CA ASN A 63 0.05 -0.99 0.76
C ASN A 63 -1.39 -1.46 0.92
N ILE A 64 -2.31 -0.54 1.18
CA ILE A 64 -3.73 -0.86 1.38
C ILE A 64 -4.46 -0.69 0.06
N GLU A 65 -4.97 -1.80 -0.45
CA GLU A 65 -5.74 -1.91 -1.68
C GLU A 65 -7.24 -2.02 -1.37
N VAL A 66 -8.04 -1.20 -2.06
CA VAL A 66 -9.51 -1.23 -1.96
C VAL A 66 -10.05 -1.68 -3.29
N GLN A 67 -10.67 -2.86 -3.34
CA GLN A 67 -11.13 -3.49 -4.57
C GLN A 67 -12.64 -3.73 -4.51
N ARG A 68 -13.31 -3.59 -5.66
CA ARG A 68 -14.75 -3.89 -5.80
C ARG A 68 -15.01 -5.38 -5.98
N ASN A 69 -14.10 -6.09 -6.66
CA ASN A 69 -14.21 -7.52 -6.91
C ASN A 69 -12.89 -8.22 -6.56
N LEU A 70 -12.99 -9.38 -5.91
CA LEU A 70 -11.85 -10.23 -5.58
C LEU A 70 -11.16 -10.80 -6.84
N SER A 71 -11.88 -10.93 -7.96
CA SER A 71 -11.29 -11.39 -9.23
C SER A 71 -10.21 -10.45 -9.79
N GLN A 72 -10.10 -9.22 -9.28
CA GLN A 72 -9.05 -8.25 -9.65
C GLN A 72 -7.83 -8.30 -8.72
N ALA A 73 -7.92 -9.05 -7.62
CA ALA A 73 -6.84 -9.34 -6.69
C ALA A 73 -6.18 -10.69 -7.05
N ILE A 74 -5.75 -10.82 -8.30
CA ILE A 74 -5.06 -12.03 -8.77
C ILE A 74 -3.65 -12.11 -8.16
N PRO A 75 -3.17 -13.30 -7.77
CA PRO A 75 -1.85 -13.48 -7.15
C PRO A 75 -0.68 -12.89 -7.97
N GLU A 76 -0.78 -12.91 -9.31
CA GLU A 76 0.20 -12.33 -10.23
C GLU A 76 0.36 -10.82 -10.00
N ARG A 77 -0.76 -10.12 -9.79
CA ARG A 77 -0.76 -8.68 -9.55
C ARG A 77 -0.19 -8.36 -8.18
N LEU A 78 -0.49 -9.19 -7.17
CA LEU A 78 0.07 -9.04 -5.82
C LEU A 78 1.60 -9.15 -5.85
N ARG A 79 2.13 -10.23 -6.44
CA ARG A 79 3.59 -10.44 -6.60
C ARG A 79 4.25 -9.30 -7.38
N TYR A 80 3.60 -8.81 -8.44
CA TYR A 80 4.12 -7.66 -9.19
C TYR A 80 4.16 -6.40 -8.34
N TYR A 81 3.12 -6.12 -7.55
CA TYR A 81 3.08 -4.93 -6.70
C TYR A 81 4.15 -4.97 -5.61
N GLU A 82 4.32 -6.10 -4.95
CA GLU A 82 5.36 -6.34 -3.94
C GLU A 82 6.76 -6.12 -4.54
N SER A 83 7.09 -6.80 -5.64
CA SER A 83 8.37 -6.61 -6.34
C SER A 83 8.64 -5.15 -6.73
N ARG A 84 7.61 -4.40 -7.11
CA ARG A 84 7.73 -2.98 -7.46
C ARG A 84 7.96 -2.11 -6.22
N ILE A 85 7.38 -2.44 -5.09
CA ILE A 85 7.68 -1.79 -3.81
C ILE A 85 9.14 -2.09 -3.46
N ASP A 86 9.58 -3.35 -3.47
CA ASP A 86 10.97 -3.72 -3.14
C ASP A 86 11.97 -2.95 -3.99
N VAL A 87 11.79 -2.90 -5.31
CA VAL A 87 12.67 -2.14 -6.22
C VAL A 87 12.63 -0.62 -5.98
N SER A 88 11.52 -0.09 -5.47
CA SER A 88 11.41 1.34 -5.15
C SER A 88 12.13 1.72 -3.85
N TYR A 89 12.33 0.75 -2.94
CA TYR A 89 12.90 0.97 -1.61
C TYR A 89 14.28 0.35 -1.41
N LEU A 90 14.69 -0.60 -2.25
CA LEU A 90 16.04 -1.15 -2.29
C LEU A 90 16.88 -0.40 -3.34
N LYS A 91 17.84 0.38 -2.86
CA LYS A 91 18.74 1.16 -3.72
C LYS A 91 20.06 0.43 -3.96
N GLU A 92 20.79 0.87 -4.97
CA GLU A 92 22.15 0.39 -5.23
C GLU A 92 23.03 0.56 -3.98
N GLY A 93 23.78 -0.49 -3.64
CA GLY A 93 24.64 -0.54 -2.45
C GLY A 93 23.94 -0.96 -1.15
N MET A 94 22.63 -1.23 -1.17
CA MET A 94 21.91 -1.79 -0.01
C MET A 94 21.93 -3.33 -0.03
N GLU A 95 21.94 -3.93 1.15
CA GLU A 95 21.81 -5.37 1.36
C GLU A 95 20.35 -5.81 1.23
N TYR A 96 20.09 -7.02 0.75
CA TYR A 96 18.72 -7.55 0.60
C TYR A 96 17.94 -7.62 1.92
N LYS A 97 18.63 -7.80 3.05
CA LYS A 97 18.01 -7.78 4.39
C LYS A 97 17.47 -6.39 4.79
N GLU A 98 17.80 -5.35 4.03
CA GLU A 98 17.31 -3.98 4.25
C GLU A 98 16.03 -3.68 3.46
N ILE A 99 15.52 -4.64 2.68
CA ILE A 99 14.17 -4.55 2.10
C ILE A 99 13.18 -4.46 3.27
N PRO A 100 12.32 -3.43 3.31
CA PRO A 100 11.34 -3.27 4.38
C PRO A 100 10.27 -4.36 4.31
N ASP A 101 9.71 -4.72 5.47
CA ASP A 101 8.53 -5.58 5.51
C ASP A 101 7.36 -4.91 4.77
N VAL A 102 6.74 -5.66 3.84
CA VAL A 102 5.61 -5.18 3.02
C VAL A 102 4.34 -5.95 3.33
N TYR A 103 3.30 -5.24 3.75
CA TYR A 103 1.97 -5.80 3.95
C TYR A 103 1.00 -5.26 2.91
N ILE A 104 0.34 -6.16 2.18
CA ILE A 104 -0.70 -5.78 1.21
C ILE A 104 -2.08 -6.14 1.78
N LEU A 105 -2.87 -5.12 2.13
CA LEU A 105 -4.18 -5.30 2.77
C LEU A 105 -5.30 -5.07 1.75
N TYR A 106 -6.13 -6.09 1.53
CA TYR A 106 -7.29 -5.99 0.63
C TYR A 106 -8.57 -5.69 1.38
N LYS A 107 -9.18 -4.54 1.08
CA LYS A 107 -10.57 -4.23 1.46
C LYS A 107 -11.49 -4.55 0.29
N ARG A 108 -12.39 -5.52 0.48
CA ARG A 108 -13.54 -5.71 -0.41
C ARG A 108 -14.56 -4.59 -0.16
N SER A 109 -14.92 -3.85 -1.19
CA SER A 109 -16.06 -2.93 -1.17
C SER A 109 -17.35 -3.70 -1.43
N LEU A 110 -18.37 -3.47 -0.62
CA LEU A 110 -19.72 -4.05 -0.80
C LEU A 110 -20.67 -3.11 -1.58
N TRP A 111 -20.19 -1.92 -1.99
CA TRP A 111 -20.99 -0.99 -2.79
C TRP A 111 -20.95 -1.38 -4.28
N SER A 112 -22.16 -1.56 -4.84
CA SER A 112 -22.59 -2.05 -6.17
C SER A 112 -22.70 -3.58 -6.33
N GLN A 113 -23.93 -4.09 -6.12
CA GLN A 113 -24.56 -4.96 -7.12
C GLN A 113 -25.13 -4.06 -8.21
#